data_AF-A0ABC8YWF5-F1
#
_entry.id   AF-A0ABC8YWF5-F1
#
_cell.length_a   1.000
_cell.length_b   1.000
_cell.length_c   1.000
_cell.angle_alpha   90.00
_cell.angle_beta   90.00
_cell.angle_gamma   90.00
#
_symmetry.space_group_name_H-M   'P 1'
#
loop_
_entity.id
_entity.type
_entity.pdbx_description
1 polymer ?
#
loop_
_entity_poly.entity_id
_entity_poly.type
_entity_poly.pdbx_seq_one_letter_code
_entity_poly.pdbx_strand_id
1 'polypeptide(L)'
;MASALARRARGSAAVLWGAARGFASVGSDIVSVAPGVSLQKARSWDEGVATKFSTTPLKDIFYGKKVVIFGLPGAYTGVCSQAHVPSYKNNIDKLKAKGIDSVICVAVNDPYVLNGWAEKLQAKDAIEFYGDFDGSFHKSLDLEIDLSAALLGHRSHSRFKML
;
A
#
# COMPACT_ATOMS: atom_id res chain seq x y z
N MET A 1 32.40 -3.27 -44.57
CA MET A 1 32.06 -4.44 -43.73
C MET A 1 32.15 -3.99 -42.27
N ALA A 2 31.10 -3.38 -41.71
CA ALA A 2 29.93 -4.01 -41.10
C ALA A 2 30.27 -4.77 -39.80
N SER A 3 29.43 -4.55 -38.78
CA SER A 3 29.34 -5.19 -37.44
C SER A 3 30.14 -4.50 -36.32
N ALA A 4 29.62 -3.50 -35.61
CA ALA A 4 28.52 -3.53 -34.63
C ALA A 4 28.85 -4.29 -33.32
N LEU A 5 29.66 -3.69 -32.43
CA LEU A 5 29.80 -4.12 -31.02
C LEU A 5 29.89 -2.91 -30.07
N ALA A 6 28.97 -1.97 -30.21
CA ALA A 6 28.76 -0.88 -29.26
C ALA A 6 27.30 -0.81 -28.80
N ARG A 7 26.81 -1.87 -28.14
CA ARG A 7 25.57 -1.84 -27.34
C ARG A 7 25.73 -2.74 -26.11
N ARG A 8 26.51 -2.27 -25.13
CA ARG A 8 26.54 -2.88 -23.79
C ARG A 8 25.45 -2.20 -22.95
N ALA A 9 24.35 -2.95 -22.78
CA ALA A 9 23.38 -2.91 -21.69
C ALA A 9 23.22 -1.56 -20.95
N ARG A 10 22.39 -0.66 -21.52
CA ARG A 10 21.57 0.28 -20.74
C ARG A 10 20.13 -0.17 -20.87
N GLY A 11 19.68 -1.00 -19.95
CA GLY A 11 18.30 -1.47 -19.91
C GLY A 11 18.19 -2.72 -19.07
N SER A 12 17.80 -2.56 -17.81
CA SER A 12 17.09 -3.61 -17.04
C SER A 12 16.57 -3.17 -15.66
N ALA A 13 16.81 -1.94 -15.20
CA ALA A 13 16.14 -1.43 -13.99
C ALA A 13 14.90 -0.57 -14.28
N ALA A 14 14.81 0.03 -15.47
CA ALA A 14 13.77 1.03 -15.79
C ALA A 14 12.44 0.43 -16.29
N VAL A 15 12.39 -0.86 -16.60
CA VAL A 15 11.24 -1.48 -17.28
C VAL A 15 10.16 -1.99 -16.30
N LEU A 16 10.49 -2.17 -15.01
CA LEU A 16 9.52 -2.59 -13.99
C LEU A 16 8.69 -1.44 -13.40
N TRP A 17 9.03 -0.19 -13.72
CA TRP A 17 8.48 1.02 -13.09
C TRP A 17 7.82 1.98 -14.10
N GLY A 18 7.22 1.42 -15.15
CA GLY A 18 6.32 2.16 -16.03
C GLY A 18 5.17 2.77 -15.23
N ALA A 19 5.01 4.09 -15.31
CA ALA A 19 4.08 4.84 -14.49
C ALA A 19 2.62 4.67 -14.96
N ALA A 20 1.87 3.72 -14.40
CA ALA A 20 0.43 3.93 -14.29
C ALA A 20 0.18 4.85 -13.09
N ARG A 21 0.03 6.15 -13.36
CA ARG A 21 -0.43 7.12 -12.37
C ARG A 21 -1.93 6.91 -12.13
N GLY A 22 -2.29 5.84 -11.41
CA GLY A 22 -3.62 5.67 -10.84
C GLY A 22 -3.84 6.67 -9.72
N PHE A 23 -4.10 7.94 -10.06
CA PHE A 23 -4.65 8.90 -9.12
C PHE A 23 -6.15 8.64 -9.05
N ALA A 24 -6.61 7.85 -8.08
CA ALA A 24 -7.96 8.07 -7.60
C ALA A 24 -7.95 9.44 -6.89
N SER A 25 -8.80 10.33 -7.39
CA SER A 25 -8.85 11.73 -7.01
C SER A 25 -9.24 11.93 -5.55
N VAL A 26 -8.83 13.07 -4.99
CA VAL A 26 -9.36 13.61 -3.74
C VAL A 26 -10.89 13.56 -3.77
N GLY A 27 -11.52 12.98 -2.75
CA GLY A 27 -12.99 12.94 -2.62
C GLY A 27 -13.71 11.76 -3.30
N SER A 28 -12.98 10.71 -3.72
CA SER A 28 -13.62 9.46 -4.17
C SER A 28 -14.21 8.69 -2.99
N ASP A 29 -15.49 8.29 -3.09
CA ASP A 29 -16.12 7.37 -2.14
C ASP A 29 -15.59 5.94 -2.37
N ILE A 30 -14.45 5.64 -1.74
CA ILE A 30 -13.80 4.33 -1.85
C ILE A 30 -14.69 3.17 -1.41
N VAL A 31 -15.66 3.43 -0.52
CA VAL A 31 -16.62 2.43 -0.04
C VAL A 31 -17.60 2.08 -1.15
N SER A 32 -17.97 3.05 -2.00
CA SER A 32 -18.80 2.81 -3.18
C SER A 32 -18.08 2.07 -4.31
N VAL A 33 -16.77 2.31 -4.47
CA VAL A 33 -15.96 1.67 -5.53
C VAL A 33 -15.62 0.22 -5.17
N ALA A 34 -15.44 -0.06 -3.88
CA ALA A 34 -15.07 -1.39 -3.37
C ALA A 34 -16.10 -1.90 -2.33
N PRO A 35 -17.37 -2.13 -2.73
CA PRO A 35 -18.40 -2.53 -1.79
C PRO A 35 -18.11 -3.92 -1.22
N GLY A 36 -18.25 -4.06 0.10
CA GLY A 36 -18.07 -5.35 0.80
C GLY A 36 -16.61 -5.77 0.99
N VAL A 37 -15.64 -4.95 0.58
CA VAL A 37 -14.22 -5.22 0.84
C VAL A 37 -13.88 -4.91 2.31
N SER A 38 -13.04 -5.77 2.88
CA SER A 38 -12.50 -5.61 4.24
C SER A 38 -10.98 -5.79 4.22
N LEU A 39 -10.29 -4.96 4.99
CA LEU A 39 -8.84 -5.01 5.15
C LEU A 39 -8.46 -5.60 6.51
N GLN A 40 -7.25 -6.14 6.64
CA GLN A 40 -6.78 -6.69 7.92
C GLN A 40 -5.82 -5.72 8.59
N LYS A 41 -6.22 -5.13 9.72
CA LYS A 41 -5.30 -4.26 10.48
C LYS A 41 -4.06 -5.05 10.92
N ALA A 42 -2.88 -4.43 10.77
CA ALA A 42 -1.61 -5.02 11.14
C ALA A 42 -1.61 -5.38 12.63
N ARG A 43 -1.31 -6.65 12.94
CA ARG A 43 -1.38 -7.23 14.28
C ARG A 43 -0.42 -8.39 14.47
N SER A 44 -0.20 -8.83 15.70
CA SER A 44 0.52 -10.08 15.97
C SER A 44 -0.33 -11.31 15.63
N TRP A 45 0.32 -12.48 15.56
CA TRP A 45 -0.41 -13.75 15.36
C TRP A 45 -1.40 -14.02 16.49
N ASP A 46 -0.97 -13.83 17.74
CA ASP A 46 -1.80 -14.09 18.93
C ASP A 46 -3.03 -13.19 18.99
N GLU A 47 -2.88 -11.91 18.59
CA GLU A 47 -4.02 -11.00 18.46
C GLU A 47 -4.98 -11.46 17.35
N GLY A 48 -4.43 -11.98 16.24
CA GLY A 48 -5.23 -12.61 15.18
C GLY A 48 -6.05 -13.78 15.70
N VAL A 49 -5.46 -14.67 16.50
CA VAL A 49 -6.16 -15.80 17.11
C VAL A 49 -7.23 -15.32 18.09
N ALA A 50 -6.88 -14.38 18.98
CA ALA A 50 -7.80 -13.83 19.98
C ALA A 50 -9.03 -13.14 19.36
N THR A 51 -8.84 -12.49 18.21
CA THR A 51 -9.90 -11.81 17.46
C THR A 51 -10.60 -12.72 16.43
N LYS A 52 -10.30 -14.02 16.42
CA LYS A 52 -10.83 -15.00 15.44
C LYS A 52 -10.61 -14.56 13.99
N PHE A 53 -9.43 -13.99 13.71
CA PHE A 53 -9.02 -13.51 12.41
C PHE A 53 -9.96 -12.45 11.81
N SER A 54 -10.55 -11.59 12.65
CA SER A 54 -11.45 -10.53 12.20
C SER A 54 -10.82 -9.62 11.15
N THR A 55 -11.66 -9.06 10.28
CA THR A 55 -11.29 -8.07 9.27
C THR A 55 -12.03 -6.75 9.55
N THR A 56 -11.54 -5.65 8.99
CA THR A 56 -12.13 -4.32 9.13
C THR A 56 -12.77 -3.91 7.80
N PRO A 57 -14.11 -3.82 7.73
CA PRO A 57 -14.80 -3.29 6.55
C PRO A 57 -14.31 -1.90 6.18
N LEU A 58 -14.20 -1.59 4.88
CA LEU A 58 -13.80 -0.25 4.44
C LEU A 58 -14.71 0.84 5.03
N LYS A 59 -16.01 0.57 5.16
CA LYS A 59 -16.95 1.50 5.80
C LYS A 59 -16.46 1.93 7.18
N ASP A 60 -15.96 1.01 8.01
CA ASP A 60 -15.53 1.34 9.38
C ASP A 60 -14.22 2.14 9.40
N ILE A 61 -13.40 2.00 8.35
CA ILE A 61 -12.15 2.74 8.18
C ILE A 61 -12.45 4.20 7.77
N PHE A 62 -13.38 4.41 6.85
CA PHE A 62 -13.62 5.71 6.21
C PHE A 62 -14.86 6.48 6.73
N TYR A 63 -15.79 5.83 7.44
CA TYR A 63 -17.04 6.47 7.87
C TYR A 63 -16.81 7.66 8.80
N GLY A 64 -17.28 8.83 8.36
CA GLY A 64 -17.20 10.07 9.13
C GLY A 64 -15.79 10.62 9.32
N LYS A 65 -14.80 10.12 8.56
CA LYS A 65 -13.38 10.48 8.69
C LYS A 65 -12.79 10.92 7.36
N LYS A 66 -11.89 11.89 7.40
CA LYS A 66 -10.99 12.24 6.29
C LYS A 66 -9.73 11.40 6.42
N VAL A 67 -9.60 10.41 5.55
CA VAL A 67 -8.54 9.41 5.62
C VAL A 67 -7.64 9.52 4.40
N VAL A 68 -6.34 9.67 4.64
CA VAL A 68 -5.34 9.57 3.57
C VAL A 68 -4.90 8.12 3.45
N ILE A 69 -5.18 7.50 2.31
CA ILE A 69 -4.73 6.15 2.01
C ILE A 69 -3.60 6.18 0.98
N PHE A 70 -2.56 5.39 1.23
CA PHE A 70 -1.53 5.11 0.24
C PHE A 70 -1.20 3.62 0.19
N GLY A 71 -0.90 3.13 -1.01
CA GLY A 71 -0.54 1.74 -1.23
C GLY A 71 0.91 1.55 -1.68
N LEU A 72 1.42 0.34 -1.46
CA LEU A 72 2.71 -0.11 -1.93
C LEU A 72 2.70 -1.62 -2.22
N PRO A 73 3.57 -2.13 -3.12
CA PRO A 73 3.45 -3.49 -3.65
C PRO A 73 3.52 -4.56 -2.57
N GLY A 74 4.42 -4.37 -1.60
CA GLY A 74 4.53 -5.25 -0.44
C GLY A 74 5.51 -4.72 0.61
N ALA A 75 5.35 -5.17 1.85
CA ALA A 75 6.29 -4.92 2.93
C ALA A 75 7.70 -5.36 2.54
N TYR A 76 8.72 -4.65 3.02
CA TYR A 76 10.14 -4.91 2.71
C TYR A 76 10.56 -4.75 1.24
N THR A 77 9.67 -4.33 0.34
CA THR A 77 10.02 -4.11 -1.07
C THR A 77 10.62 -2.72 -1.30
N GLY A 78 11.85 -2.69 -1.84
CA GLY A 78 12.54 -1.56 -2.48
C GLY A 78 12.28 -0.14 -1.92
N VAL A 79 12.15 0.82 -2.83
CA VAL A 79 12.11 2.28 -2.55
C VAL A 79 10.88 2.71 -1.76
N CYS A 80 9.80 1.92 -1.76
CA CYS A 80 8.58 2.17 -1.01
C CYS A 80 8.85 2.23 0.51
N SER A 81 9.78 1.41 1.02
CA SER A 81 10.15 1.42 2.45
C SER A 81 11.03 2.61 2.84
N GLN A 82 11.85 3.13 1.92
CA GLN A 82 12.88 4.14 2.22
C GLN A 82 12.38 5.58 2.11
N ALA A 83 11.35 5.83 1.30
CA ALA A 83 10.87 7.19 1.04
C ALA A 83 9.39 7.42 1.39
N HIS A 84 8.49 6.46 1.09
CA HIS A 84 7.05 6.72 1.21
C HIS A 84 6.60 6.77 2.67
N VAL A 85 6.77 5.68 3.43
CA VAL A 85 6.31 5.63 4.83
C VAL A 85 6.97 6.73 5.69
N PRO A 86 8.29 6.96 5.63
CA PRO A 86 8.91 8.05 6.40
C PRO A 86 8.38 9.43 6.03
N SER A 87 8.04 9.68 4.75
CA SER A 87 7.50 10.98 4.34
C SER A 87 6.13 11.28 4.95
N TYR A 88 5.25 10.29 5.08
CA TYR A 88 3.96 10.45 5.75
C TYR A 88 4.14 10.62 7.25
N LYS A 89 5.00 9.79 7.88
CA LYS A 89 5.32 9.90 9.31
C LYS A 89 5.82 11.30 9.67
N ASN A 90 6.78 11.83 8.92
CA ASN A 90 7.38 13.14 9.18
C ASN A 90 6.44 14.33 8.90
N ASN A 91 5.34 14.11 8.17
CA ASN A 91 4.35 15.16 7.86
C ASN A 91 2.99 14.90 8.53
N ILE A 92 2.90 13.96 9.48
CA ILE A 92 1.63 13.57 10.10
C ILE A 92 0.93 14.76 10.77
N ASP A 93 1.68 15.63 11.45
CA ASP A 93 1.14 16.81 12.12
C ASP A 93 0.59 17.83 11.13
N LYS A 94 1.24 17.98 9.96
CA LYS A 94 0.74 18.85 8.89
C LYS A 94 -0.53 18.30 8.25
N LEU A 95 -0.67 16.97 8.17
CA LEU A 95 -1.89 16.33 7.67
C LEU A 95 -3.03 16.52 8.68
N LYS A 96 -2.77 16.28 9.97
CA LYS A 96 -3.73 16.55 11.05
C LYS A 96 -4.17 18.02 11.09
N ALA A 97 -3.24 18.96 10.92
CA ALA A 97 -3.55 20.39 10.84
C ALA A 97 -4.44 20.77 9.64
N LYS A 98 -4.46 19.95 8.57
CA LYS A 98 -5.37 20.09 7.43
C LYS A 98 -6.72 19.40 7.63
N GLY A 99 -6.97 18.85 8.82
CA GLY A 99 -8.20 18.13 9.15
C GLY A 99 -8.24 16.70 8.64
N ILE A 100 -7.09 16.06 8.42
CA ILE A 100 -7.02 14.61 8.17
C ILE A 100 -7.07 13.88 9.51
N ASP A 101 -8.01 12.95 9.66
CA ASP A 101 -8.21 12.16 10.88
C ASP A 101 -7.21 11.02 10.99
N SER A 102 -6.95 10.32 9.88
CA SER A 102 -6.01 9.19 9.86
C SER A 102 -5.26 9.06 8.55
N VAL A 103 -4.08 8.42 8.63
CA VAL A 103 -3.27 8.04 7.48
C VAL A 103 -3.11 6.54 7.50
N ILE A 104 -3.45 5.88 6.41
CA ILE A 104 -3.40 4.42 6.30
C ILE A 104 -2.49 3.97 5.17
N CYS A 105 -1.71 2.94 5.46
CA CYS A 105 -0.83 2.25 4.53
C CYS A 105 -1.44 0.88 4.22
N VAL A 106 -1.72 0.60 2.96
CA VAL A 106 -2.24 -0.70 2.52
C VAL A 106 -1.25 -1.42 1.61
N ALA A 107 -1.10 -2.73 1.79
CA ALA A 107 -0.27 -3.56 0.92
C ALA A 107 -0.87 -4.95 0.77
N VAL A 108 -0.59 -5.59 -0.37
CA VAL A 108 -0.92 -7.00 -0.58
C VAL A 108 0.04 -7.83 0.25
N ASN A 109 -0.26 -8.03 1.53
CA ASN A 109 0.48 -8.81 2.50
C ASN A 109 -0.50 -9.27 3.60
N ASP A 110 -0.13 -10.33 4.30
CA ASP A 110 -0.80 -10.66 5.56
C ASP A 110 -0.55 -9.57 6.62
N PRO A 111 -1.46 -9.43 7.61
CA PRO A 111 -1.35 -8.39 8.64
C PRO A 111 -0.15 -8.59 9.58
N TYR A 112 0.43 -9.78 9.65
CA TYR A 112 1.51 -10.11 10.58
C TYR A 112 2.86 -9.61 10.05
N VAL A 113 3.12 -9.83 8.76
CA VAL A 113 4.27 -9.27 8.05
C VAL A 113 4.22 -7.75 8.08
N LEU A 114 3.04 -7.15 7.87
CA LEU A 114 2.87 -5.71 7.98
C LEU A 114 3.09 -5.20 9.41
N ASN A 115 2.70 -5.94 10.43
CA ASN A 115 2.94 -5.57 11.82
C ASN A 115 4.44 -5.47 12.12
N GLY A 116 5.20 -6.52 11.80
CA GLY A 116 6.65 -6.51 12.01
C GLY A 116 7.36 -5.44 11.17
N TRP A 117 6.86 -5.17 9.97
CA TRP A 117 7.41 -4.12 9.12
C TRP A 117 7.14 -2.72 9.68
N ALA A 118 5.91 -2.47 10.16
CA ALA A 118 5.54 -1.19 10.78
C ALA A 118 6.34 -0.92 12.07
N GLU A 119 6.63 -1.96 12.86
CA GLU A 119 7.51 -1.89 14.03
C GLU A 119 8.95 -1.53 13.63
N LYS A 120 9.48 -2.21 12.60
CA LYS A 120 10.82 -1.92 12.07
C LYS A 120 10.96 -0.47 11.57
N LEU A 121 9.90 0.09 10.98
CA LEU A 121 9.86 1.48 10.53
C LEU A 121 9.53 2.48 11.64
N GLN A 122 9.19 1.99 12.84
CA GLN A 122 8.70 2.79 13.96
C GLN A 122 7.57 3.73 13.53
N ALA A 123 6.62 3.24 12.72
CA ALA A 123 5.61 4.09 12.08
C ALA A 123 4.18 3.87 12.63
N LYS A 124 4.01 2.94 13.57
CA LYS A 124 2.70 2.55 14.15
C LYS A 124 2.02 3.66 14.95
N ASP A 125 2.77 4.67 15.37
CA ASP A 125 2.30 5.85 16.10
C ASP A 125 1.66 6.90 15.17
N ALA A 126 2.08 6.95 13.91
CA ALA A 126 1.66 7.95 12.93
C ALA A 126 0.75 7.38 11.84
N ILE A 127 0.93 6.11 11.46
CA ILE A 127 0.28 5.49 10.30
C ILE A 127 -0.33 4.15 10.71
N GLU A 128 -1.57 3.91 10.30
CA GLU A 128 -2.20 2.62 10.46
C GLU A 128 -1.88 1.71 9.26
N PHE A 129 -1.50 0.47 9.52
CA PHE A 129 -1.12 -0.48 8.47
C PHE A 129 -2.22 -1.51 8.29
N TYR A 130 -2.55 -1.79 7.04
CA TYR A 130 -3.60 -2.72 6.65
C TYR A 130 -3.10 -3.69 5.58
N GLY A 131 -3.31 -4.98 5.83
CA GLY A 131 -3.14 -6.04 4.86
C GLY A 131 -4.34 -6.15 3.94
N ASP A 132 -4.05 -6.45 2.69
CA ASP A 132 -4.97 -6.89 1.66
C ASP A 132 -4.51 -8.28 1.18
N PHE A 133 -4.66 -9.29 2.04
CA PHE A 133 -3.95 -10.57 1.88
C PHE A 133 -4.26 -11.30 0.57
N ASP A 134 -5.49 -11.13 0.05
CA ASP A 134 -5.98 -11.76 -1.18
C ASP A 134 -5.94 -10.82 -2.39
N GLY A 135 -5.52 -9.57 -2.20
CA GLY A 135 -5.48 -8.55 -3.25
C GLY A 135 -6.85 -8.00 -3.66
N SER A 136 -7.94 -8.39 -2.98
CA SER A 136 -9.31 -8.05 -3.38
C SER A 136 -9.55 -6.55 -3.38
N PHE A 137 -8.96 -5.82 -2.43
CA PHE A 137 -9.05 -4.37 -2.39
C PHE A 137 -8.37 -3.73 -3.59
N HIS A 138 -7.11 -4.08 -3.87
CA HIS A 138 -6.40 -3.48 -5.00
C HIS A 138 -7.01 -3.87 -6.35
N LYS A 139 -7.50 -5.11 -6.47
CA LYS A 139 -8.22 -5.57 -7.65
C LYS A 139 -9.52 -4.80 -7.89
N SER A 140 -10.29 -4.53 -6.84
CA SER A 140 -11.54 -3.76 -6.94
C SER A 140 -11.34 -2.32 -7.42
N LEU A 141 -10.13 -1.78 -7.22
CA LEU A 141 -9.76 -0.43 -7.63
C LEU A 141 -9.01 -0.39 -8.97
N ASP A 142 -8.85 -1.53 -9.64
CA ASP A 142 -8.00 -1.68 -10.84
C ASP A 142 -6.55 -1.20 -10.58
N LEU A 143 -6.04 -1.51 -9.40
CA LEU A 143 -4.70 -1.18 -8.92
C LEU A 143 -3.82 -2.42 -8.76
N GLU A 144 -4.17 -3.55 -9.38
CA GLU A 144 -3.34 -4.76 -9.37
C GLU A 144 -2.24 -4.72 -10.45
N ILE A 145 -1.09 -5.31 -10.15
CA ILE A 145 0.02 -5.52 -11.08
C ILE A 145 0.63 -6.90 -10.85
N ASP A 146 0.93 -7.61 -11.92
CA ASP A 146 1.65 -8.87 -11.84
C ASP A 146 3.16 -8.61 -11.72
N LEU A 147 3.73 -8.92 -10.55
CA LEU A 147 5.15 -8.85 -10.25
C LEU A 147 5.77 -10.26 -10.10
N SER A 148 5.23 -11.27 -10.78
CA SER A 148 5.78 -12.64 -10.82
C SER A 148 7.23 -12.68 -11.32
N ALA A 149 7.62 -11.78 -12.23
CA ALA A 149 9.00 -11.64 -12.67
C ALA A 149 9.98 -11.27 -11.53
N ALA A 150 9.47 -10.69 -10.44
CA ALA A 150 10.21 -10.38 -9.23
C ALA A 150 9.94 -11.37 -8.08
N LEU A 151 9.30 -12.52 -8.37
CA LEU A 151 8.90 -13.55 -7.40
C LEU A 151 7.90 -13.06 -6.33
N LEU A 152 7.12 -12.03 -6.65
CA LEU A 152 6.13 -11.47 -5.74
C LEU A 152 4.69 -11.92 -6.07
N GLY A 153 4.40 -12.33 -7.30
CA GLY A 153 3.04 -12.60 -7.77
C GLY A 153 2.23 -11.31 -7.97
N HIS A 154 0.90 -11.42 -7.92
CA HIS A 154 0.01 -10.25 -8.01
C HIS A 154 0.15 -9.37 -6.77
N ARG A 155 0.42 -8.09 -6.99
CA ARG A 155 0.63 -7.07 -5.95
C ARG A 155 -0.09 -5.78 -6.32
N SER A 156 -0.07 -4.81 -5.41
CA SER A 156 -0.60 -3.48 -5.69
C SER A 156 0.36 -2.66 -6.55
N HIS A 157 -0.23 -1.83 -7.40
CA HIS A 157 0.51 -0.84 -8.15
C HIS A 157 1.16 0.14 -7.18
N SER A 158 2.43 0.44 -7.42
CA SER A 158 3.35 0.93 -6.40
C SER A 158 3.06 2.34 -5.86
N ARG A 159 2.07 3.09 -6.38
CA ARG A 159 1.90 4.54 -6.09
C ARG A 159 0.49 5.08 -6.34
N PHE A 160 -0.48 4.70 -5.51
CA PHE A 160 -1.71 5.49 -5.40
C PHE A 160 -1.75 6.23 -4.06
N LYS A 161 -2.34 7.42 -4.09
CA LYS A 161 -2.65 8.23 -2.92
C LYS A 161 -4.07 8.74 -3.12
N MET A 162 -4.94 8.48 -2.15
CA MET A 162 -6.27 9.09 -2.11
C MET A 162 -6.33 9.97 -0.86
N LEU A 163 -6.92 11.17 -1.02
CA LEU A 163 -7.13 12.16 0.03
C LEU A 163 -8.63 12.30 0.30
#